data_AF-A0A1L7V8E6-F1
#
_entry.id   AF-A0A1L7V8E6-F1
#
_cell.length_a   1.000
_cell.length_b   1.000
_cell.length_c   1.000
_cell.angle_alpha   90.00
_cell.angle_beta   90.00
_cell.angle_gamma   90.00
#
_symmetry.space_group_name_H-M   'P 1'
#
loop_
_entity.id
_entity.type
_entity.pdbx_description
1 polymer ?
#
loop_
_entity_poly.entity_id
_entity_poly.type
_entity_poly.pdbx_seq_one_letter_code
_entity_poly.pdbx_strand_id
1 'polypeptide(L)'
;MLNSRRAIVAAVFILTVFFLLTRSHTTTPVVPAAKDAAATAVDTSKNDAPASNQAVSPPPEEQKEMEVKERRTRPRIDMSGMSIFEKLEYAYPYDVATKFPAYIWQTWKQSPDQGDFQFKDHHASWKEEHPGFVHEVITDDVAVNLIRLLYATVPEVVEAYRSLPMPVLKADFFRYLILFARGGIYSDIDTYAIQSSVKWLPEQIPRDTIGLVIGIEADPDRPDWAQWYSRRIQFCQWTIQAKPGHPVLRDIITRITKKTLELKNQGKLEKFIDRNVVEFTGPAVWTDAIMEYFNDPRFFDMSQSKGTIDYKNFTGMETSKRVGDVVVLPITSFSPGVGQMGAKEPDDPMAFVKHDFEGTWKPESERHMGEQQQEGQPAVQAPQAPQAPLQ
;
A
#
# COMPACT_ATOMS: atom_id res chain seq x y z
N MET A 1 43.21 20.97 -18.31
CA MET A 1 42.81 19.62 -18.79
C MET A 1 43.89 18.63 -18.35
N LEU A 2 43.58 17.72 -17.42
CA LEU A 2 44.54 16.71 -16.98
C LEU A 2 44.81 15.71 -18.11
N ASN A 3 46.09 15.44 -18.39
CA ASN A 3 46.51 14.45 -19.36
C ASN A 3 46.01 13.05 -18.96
N SER A 4 45.46 12.29 -19.91
CA SER A 4 44.77 11.00 -19.72
C SER A 4 45.58 9.98 -18.91
N ARG A 5 46.91 10.00 -19.02
CA ARG A 5 47.80 9.16 -18.20
C ARG A 5 47.74 9.47 -16.70
N ARG A 6 47.57 10.73 -16.31
CA ARG A 6 47.46 11.13 -14.89
C ARG A 6 46.09 10.78 -14.30
N ALA A 7 45.03 10.83 -15.12
CA ALA A 7 43.69 10.40 -14.73
C ALA A 7 43.62 8.90 -14.45
N ILE A 8 44.28 8.08 -15.28
CA ILE A 8 44.34 6.62 -15.09
C ILE A 8 45.12 6.26 -13.81
N VAL A 9 46.27 6.91 -13.56
CA VAL A 9 47.06 6.67 -12.35
C VAL A 9 46.27 7.07 -11.09
N ALA A 10 45.54 8.19 -11.12
CA ALA A 10 44.68 8.59 -10.01
C ALA A 10 43.53 7.60 -9.78
N ALA A 11 42.89 7.10 -10.83
CA ALA A 11 41.81 6.11 -10.72
C ALA A 11 42.31 4.78 -10.14
N VAL A 12 43.48 4.30 -10.59
CA VAL A 12 44.09 3.06 -10.04
C VAL A 12 44.47 3.26 -8.57
N PHE A 13 45.02 4.42 -8.21
CA PHE A 13 45.36 4.72 -6.81
C PHE A 13 44.12 4.73 -5.91
N ILE A 14 43.03 5.39 -6.34
CA ILE A 14 41.78 5.45 -5.58
C ILE A 14 41.17 4.05 -5.40
N LEU A 15 41.14 3.24 -6.47
CA LEU A 15 40.62 1.87 -6.40
C LEU A 15 41.47 0.97 -5.48
N THR A 16 42.79 1.16 -5.47
CA THR A 16 43.70 0.40 -4.61
C THR A 16 43.53 0.78 -3.15
N VAL A 17 43.40 2.07 -2.84
CA VAL A 17 43.12 2.56 -1.47
C VAL A 17 41.76 2.06 -0.99
N PHE A 18 40.73 2.10 -1.84
CA PHE A 18 39.40 1.58 -1.49
C PHE A 18 39.42 0.07 -1.24
N PHE A 19 40.17 -0.71 -2.04
CA PHE A 19 40.33 -2.15 -1.84
C PHE A 19 41.09 -2.52 -0.56
N LEU A 20 42.10 -1.72 -0.17
CA LEU A 20 42.85 -1.95 1.06
C LEU A 20 42.04 -1.55 2.30
N LEU A 21 41.29 -0.45 2.26
CA LEU A 21 40.44 0.00 3.38
C LEU A 21 39.24 -0.94 3.63
N THR A 22 38.67 -1.53 2.57
CA THR A 22 37.54 -2.46 2.70
C THR A 22 37.95 -3.86 3.19
N ARG A 23 39.24 -4.22 3.14
CA ARG A 23 39.75 -5.50 3.64
C ARG A 23 40.28 -5.47 5.07
N SER A 24 40.43 -4.31 5.70
CA SER A 24 41.06 -4.18 7.03
C SER A 24 40.12 -4.17 8.23
N HIS A 25 38.82 -4.45 8.07
CA HIS A 25 37.92 -4.65 9.20
C HIS A 25 37.48 -6.11 9.34
N THR A 26 38.35 -6.90 9.97
CA THR A 26 37.92 -8.11 10.68
C THR A 26 38.74 -8.19 11.96
N THR A 27 38.22 -7.59 13.02
CA THR A 27 38.77 -7.74 14.38
C THR A 27 37.69 -8.33 15.28
N THR A 28 37.86 -9.62 15.57
CA THR A 28 37.21 -10.36 16.65
C THR A 28 37.62 -9.75 18.00
N PRO A 29 36.72 -9.45 18.94
CA PRO A 29 37.11 -8.99 20.25
C PRO A 29 37.53 -10.20 21.11
N VAL A 30 38.84 -10.33 21.35
CA VAL A 30 39.38 -11.18 22.41
C VAL A 30 39.49 -10.33 23.66
N VAL A 31 38.74 -10.70 24.71
CA VAL A 31 38.85 -10.15 26.07
C VAL A 31 40.12 -10.70 26.73
N PRO A 32 41.01 -9.87 27.29
CA PRO A 32 41.97 -10.32 28.29
C PRO A 32 41.50 -9.98 29.70
N ALA A 33 41.63 -10.97 30.57
CA ALA A 33 41.36 -10.91 32.00
C ALA A 33 42.25 -9.92 32.76
N ALA A 34 41.70 -9.42 33.86
CA ALA A 34 42.31 -8.53 34.83
C ALA A 34 43.58 -9.11 35.50
N LYS A 35 44.54 -8.22 35.81
CA LYS A 35 45.50 -8.37 36.91
C LYS A 35 45.76 -7.02 37.57
N ASP A 36 45.78 -7.09 38.91
CA ASP A 36 45.97 -6.03 39.89
C ASP A 36 47.26 -5.21 39.74
N ALA A 37 47.22 -3.94 40.18
CA ALA A 37 48.12 -3.42 41.22
C ALA A 37 47.84 -1.94 41.59
N ALA A 38 47.42 -1.77 42.86
CA ALA A 38 47.92 -0.82 43.87
C ALA A 38 47.94 0.72 43.64
N ALA A 39 47.09 1.36 44.45
CA ALA A 39 47.39 2.40 45.46
C ALA A 39 47.94 3.78 45.02
N THR A 40 47.14 4.83 45.26
CA THR A 40 47.54 5.95 46.14
C THR A 40 46.31 6.68 46.68
N ALA A 41 46.34 7.02 47.97
CA ALA A 41 45.29 7.68 48.75
C ALA A 41 45.56 9.18 48.92
N VAL A 42 44.51 10.02 48.94
CA VAL A 42 44.38 11.31 49.66
C VAL A 42 42.85 11.58 49.78
N ASP A 43 42.20 11.25 50.89
CA ASP A 43 41.88 12.08 52.08
C ASP A 43 41.16 13.42 51.81
N THR A 44 39.88 13.49 52.16
CA THR A 44 39.33 14.57 53.00
C THR A 44 37.97 14.16 53.58
N SER A 45 37.92 14.07 54.92
CA SER A 45 36.74 14.05 55.81
C SER A 45 35.77 15.23 55.55
N LYS A 46 34.47 15.29 55.91
CA LYS A 46 33.65 14.68 56.98
C LYS A 46 32.20 15.19 56.76
N ASN A 47 31.17 14.38 57.05
CA ASN A 47 29.96 14.76 57.83
C ASN A 47 28.97 13.59 57.93
N ASP A 48 28.28 13.57 59.07
CA ASP A 48 27.73 12.40 59.76
C ASP A 48 26.29 11.99 59.40
N ALA A 49 25.98 10.75 59.79
CA ALA A 49 24.69 10.21 60.27
C ALA A 49 23.68 9.57 59.26
N PRO A 50 22.87 8.59 59.71
CA PRO A 50 22.77 7.29 59.06
C PRO A 50 21.42 7.05 58.37
N ALA A 51 21.43 6.32 57.25
CA ALA A 51 20.22 5.77 56.66
C ALA A 51 20.44 4.31 56.24
N SER A 52 19.64 3.44 56.85
CA SER A 52 19.48 2.01 56.54
C SER A 52 19.11 1.81 55.07
N ASN A 53 20.04 1.32 54.25
CA ASN A 53 19.72 0.79 52.93
C ASN A 53 19.78 -0.75 52.98
N GLN A 54 18.60 -1.36 53.04
CA GLN A 54 18.44 -2.76 52.65
C GLN A 54 18.67 -2.86 51.13
N ALA A 55 19.67 -3.64 50.72
CA ALA A 55 19.93 -3.95 49.33
C ALA A 55 18.83 -4.89 48.82
N VAL A 56 17.98 -4.38 47.93
CA VAL A 56 17.08 -5.20 47.12
C VAL A 56 17.90 -5.75 45.95
N SER A 57 18.04 -7.07 45.89
CA SER A 57 18.68 -7.77 44.78
C SER A 57 17.90 -7.53 43.47
N PRO A 58 18.57 -7.30 42.33
CA PRO A 58 17.90 -7.19 41.04
C PRO A 58 17.26 -8.54 40.64
N PRO A 59 16.13 -8.54 39.91
CA PRO A 59 15.53 -9.77 39.42
C PRO A 59 16.41 -10.42 38.34
N PRO A 60 16.31 -11.75 38.13
CA PRO A 60 17.10 -12.43 37.11
C PRO A 60 16.70 -11.93 35.72
N GLU A 61 17.67 -11.53 34.91
CA GLU A 61 17.49 -11.27 33.48
C GLU A 61 17.17 -12.60 32.77
N GLU A 62 15.90 -12.83 32.43
CA GLU A 62 15.54 -13.81 31.43
C GLU A 62 16.10 -13.36 30.08
N GLN A 63 17.12 -14.07 29.61
CA GLN A 63 17.58 -13.97 28.24
C GLN A 63 16.43 -14.39 27.32
N LYS A 64 15.72 -13.42 26.73
CA LYS A 64 14.89 -13.68 25.57
C LYS A 64 15.81 -14.14 24.44
N GLU A 65 15.90 -15.44 24.25
CA GLU A 65 16.38 -16.02 23.00
C GLU A 65 15.59 -15.38 21.86
N MET A 66 16.27 -14.55 21.07
CA MET A 66 15.76 -14.14 19.76
C MET A 66 15.74 -15.39 18.91
N GLU A 67 14.57 -16.03 18.85
CA GLU A 67 14.30 -17.10 17.89
C GLU A 67 14.49 -16.51 16.48
N VAL A 68 15.66 -16.77 15.89
CA VAL A 68 15.93 -16.46 14.49
C VAL A 68 15.01 -17.35 13.68
N LYS A 69 13.84 -16.82 13.31
CA LYS A 69 12.90 -17.48 12.39
C LYS A 69 13.67 -17.71 11.09
N GLU A 70 14.28 -18.89 10.95
CA GLU A 70 14.99 -19.29 9.74
C GLU A 70 14.09 -18.96 8.56
N ARG A 71 14.63 -18.18 7.61
CA ARG A 71 13.93 -17.85 6.38
C ARG A 71 13.82 -19.15 5.58
N ARG A 72 12.80 -19.96 5.90
CA ARG A 72 12.54 -21.26 5.30
C ARG A 72 12.55 -21.09 3.78
N THR A 73 13.64 -21.47 3.13
CA THR A 73 13.67 -21.61 1.68
C THR A 73 12.69 -22.72 1.34
N ARG A 74 11.51 -22.33 0.85
CA ARG A 74 10.46 -23.28 0.49
C ARG A 74 11.01 -24.23 -0.58
N PRO A 75 10.74 -25.54 -0.47
CA PRO A 75 11.18 -26.50 -1.49
C PRO A 75 10.55 -26.10 -2.83
N ARG A 76 11.36 -26.03 -3.89
CA ARG A 76 10.87 -25.80 -5.25
C ARG A 76 9.88 -26.91 -5.62
N ILE A 77 8.59 -26.58 -5.67
CA ILE A 77 7.55 -27.48 -6.15
C ILE A 77 7.25 -27.19 -7.61
N ASP A 78 6.84 -28.22 -8.34
CA ASP A 78 6.22 -28.00 -9.65
C ASP A 78 4.83 -27.40 -9.45
N MET A 79 4.63 -26.18 -9.97
CA MET A 79 3.38 -25.45 -9.87
C MET A 79 2.52 -25.59 -11.14
N SER A 80 2.94 -26.38 -12.14
CA SER A 80 2.24 -26.49 -13.43
C SER A 80 0.77 -26.89 -13.29
N GLY A 81 0.46 -27.80 -12.35
CA GLY A 81 -0.91 -28.26 -12.07
C GLY A 81 -1.70 -27.42 -11.05
N MET A 82 -1.09 -26.39 -10.47
CA MET A 82 -1.75 -25.54 -9.47
C MET A 82 -2.67 -24.52 -10.13
N SER A 83 -3.77 -24.18 -9.47
CA SER A 83 -4.59 -23.03 -9.82
C SER A 83 -3.83 -21.72 -9.60
N ILE A 84 -4.28 -20.64 -10.26
CA ILE A 84 -3.71 -19.28 -10.06
C ILE A 84 -3.72 -18.89 -8.57
N PHE A 85 -4.77 -19.27 -7.84
CA PHE A 85 -4.90 -18.97 -6.42
C PHE A 85 -3.81 -19.66 -5.59
N GLU A 86 -3.58 -20.95 -5.80
CA GLU A 86 -2.56 -21.74 -5.10
C GLU A 86 -1.15 -21.26 -5.46
N LYS A 87 -0.91 -20.92 -6.74
CA LYS A 87 0.36 -20.32 -7.19
C LYS A 87 0.67 -19.01 -6.45
N LEU A 88 -0.33 -18.12 -6.33
CA LEU A 88 -0.19 -16.85 -5.62
C LEU A 88 0.05 -17.06 -4.12
N GLU A 89 -0.69 -17.97 -3.50
CA GLU A 89 -0.52 -18.34 -2.09
C GLU A 89 0.87 -18.92 -1.78
N TYR A 90 1.37 -19.78 -2.67
CA TYR A 90 2.70 -20.36 -2.53
C TYR A 90 3.80 -19.31 -2.74
N ALA A 91 3.66 -18.44 -3.75
CA ALA A 91 4.66 -17.43 -4.08
C ALA A 91 4.73 -16.31 -3.03
N TYR A 92 3.58 -15.88 -2.49
CA TYR A 92 3.44 -14.75 -1.58
C TYR A 92 2.60 -15.16 -0.36
N PRO A 93 3.20 -15.86 0.61
CA PRO A 93 2.49 -16.23 1.81
C PRO A 93 2.14 -15.01 2.66
N TYR A 94 0.98 -15.08 3.26
CA TYR A 94 0.53 -14.09 4.21
C TYR A 94 0.97 -14.46 5.64
N ASP A 95 1.56 -13.49 6.35
CA ASP A 95 1.83 -13.58 7.79
C ASP A 95 1.44 -12.24 8.42
N VAL A 96 0.31 -12.24 9.13
CA VAL A 96 -0.23 -11.04 9.78
C VAL A 96 0.73 -10.45 10.80
N ALA A 97 1.61 -11.24 11.43
CA ALA A 97 2.54 -10.74 12.44
C ALA A 97 3.70 -9.92 11.85
N THR A 98 3.88 -9.92 10.52
CA THR A 98 4.89 -9.08 9.86
C THR A 98 4.57 -7.60 9.97
N LYS A 99 5.56 -6.72 9.82
CA LYS A 99 5.33 -5.27 9.81
C LYS A 99 4.81 -4.83 8.44
N PHE A 100 4.02 -3.76 8.41
CA PHE A 100 3.76 -3.04 7.16
C PHE A 100 5.10 -2.56 6.57
N PRO A 101 5.43 -2.92 5.32
CA PRO A 101 6.64 -2.42 4.67
C PRO A 101 6.59 -0.90 4.49
N ALA A 102 7.72 -0.22 4.72
CA ALA A 102 7.82 1.24 4.59
C ALA A 102 8.07 1.67 3.13
N TYR A 103 7.17 1.26 2.23
CA TYR A 103 7.17 1.64 0.81
C TYR A 103 5.92 2.44 0.48
N ILE A 104 6.07 3.46 -0.36
CA ILE A 104 4.98 4.19 -1.03
C ILE A 104 5.16 3.99 -2.52
N TRP A 105 4.11 3.48 -3.16
CA TRP A 105 4.04 3.23 -4.59
C TRP A 105 3.02 4.18 -5.20
N GLN A 106 3.43 4.93 -6.20
CA GLN A 106 2.51 5.64 -7.10
C GLN A 106 2.83 5.24 -8.54
N THR A 107 1.92 5.49 -9.46
CA THR A 107 2.17 5.30 -10.90
C THR A 107 1.92 6.57 -11.67
N TRP A 108 2.82 6.89 -12.61
CA TRP A 108 2.62 8.02 -13.51
C TRP A 108 3.45 7.86 -14.79
N LYS A 109 3.10 8.60 -15.84
CA LYS A 109 3.77 8.54 -17.14
C LYS A 109 5.25 8.94 -17.07
N GLN A 110 5.59 9.85 -16.16
CA GLN A 110 6.91 10.45 -16.03
C GLN A 110 7.41 10.33 -14.59
N SER A 111 8.73 10.30 -14.45
CA SER A 111 9.40 10.22 -13.15
C SER A 111 9.55 11.62 -12.51
N PRO A 112 9.53 11.76 -11.17
CA PRO A 112 9.64 13.03 -10.47
C PRO A 112 10.93 13.82 -10.71
N ASP A 113 12.00 13.18 -11.19
CA ASP A 113 13.27 13.82 -11.54
C ASP A 113 13.21 14.56 -12.89
N GLN A 114 12.15 14.38 -13.67
CA GLN A 114 11.93 15.10 -14.92
C GLN A 114 11.38 16.51 -14.68
N GLY A 115 11.90 17.50 -15.42
CA GLY A 115 11.63 18.92 -15.16
C GLY A 115 10.16 19.34 -15.30
N ASP A 116 9.41 18.63 -16.14
CA ASP A 116 8.00 18.85 -16.49
C ASP A 116 7.01 18.04 -15.64
N PHE A 117 7.48 17.36 -14.60
CA PHE A 117 6.60 16.60 -13.69
C PHE A 117 5.54 17.50 -13.04
N GLN A 118 4.26 17.18 -13.24
CA GLN A 118 3.12 18.03 -12.90
C GLN A 118 2.68 17.89 -11.44
N PHE A 119 2.92 16.74 -10.82
CA PHE A 119 2.44 16.40 -9.47
C PHE A 119 3.50 16.63 -8.39
N LYS A 120 4.28 17.72 -8.50
CA LYS A 120 5.39 18.01 -7.58
C LYS A 120 4.93 18.14 -6.14
N ASP A 121 3.82 18.85 -5.92
CA ASP A 121 3.28 19.12 -4.58
C ASP A 121 2.66 17.87 -3.97
N HIS A 122 1.87 17.11 -4.76
CA HIS A 122 1.35 15.80 -4.36
C HIS A 122 2.48 14.85 -3.96
N HIS A 123 3.50 14.70 -4.82
CA HIS A 123 4.67 13.85 -4.55
C HIS A 123 5.44 14.32 -3.31
N ALA A 124 5.64 15.64 -3.14
CA ALA A 124 6.32 16.19 -1.99
C ALA A 124 5.59 15.89 -0.67
N SER A 125 4.26 16.02 -0.64
CA SER A 125 3.47 15.76 0.57
C SER A 125 3.65 14.33 1.11
N TRP A 126 3.67 13.33 0.24
CA TRP A 126 3.91 11.95 0.62
C TRP A 126 5.29 11.74 1.24
N LYS A 127 6.32 12.39 0.68
CA LYS A 127 7.69 12.34 1.17
C LYS A 127 7.84 13.05 2.52
N GLU A 128 7.18 14.18 2.70
CA GLU A 128 7.22 14.98 3.92
C GLU A 128 6.49 14.29 5.09
N GLU A 129 5.30 13.74 4.84
CA GLU A 129 4.49 13.04 5.85
C GLU A 129 5.02 11.64 6.20
N HIS A 130 5.93 11.08 5.39
CA HIS A 130 6.47 9.73 5.59
C HIS A 130 8.00 9.72 5.59
N PRO A 131 8.66 10.43 6.54
CA PRO A 131 10.11 10.41 6.63
C PRO A 131 10.61 8.98 6.86
N GLY A 132 11.57 8.56 6.04
CA GLY A 132 12.16 7.21 6.11
C GLY A 132 11.43 6.14 5.29
N PHE A 133 10.30 6.45 4.65
CA PHE A 133 9.71 5.57 3.66
C PHE A 133 10.48 5.66 2.33
N VAL A 134 10.52 4.54 1.60
CA VAL A 134 10.97 4.54 0.21
C VAL A 134 9.78 4.88 -0.67
N HIS A 135 9.86 6.00 -1.38
CA HIS A 135 8.79 6.51 -2.23
C HIS A 135 9.16 6.40 -3.70
N GLU A 136 8.42 5.57 -4.43
CA GLU A 136 8.67 5.24 -5.83
C GLU A 136 7.47 5.63 -6.69
N VAL A 137 7.75 6.38 -7.77
CA VAL A 137 6.78 6.64 -8.84
C VAL A 137 7.15 5.76 -10.02
N ILE A 138 6.32 4.75 -10.27
CA ILE A 138 6.57 3.72 -11.27
C ILE A 138 5.97 4.15 -12.61
N THR A 139 6.81 4.24 -13.64
CA THR A 139 6.36 4.52 -15.01
C THR A 139 5.80 3.28 -15.70
N ASP A 140 5.00 3.48 -16.76
CA ASP A 140 4.36 2.40 -17.51
C ASP A 140 5.37 1.34 -18.01
N ASP A 141 6.52 1.79 -18.53
CA ASP A 141 7.59 0.90 -19.01
C ASP A 141 8.25 0.11 -17.88
N VAL A 142 8.42 0.74 -16.71
CA VAL A 142 8.98 0.08 -15.52
C VAL A 142 7.98 -0.91 -14.94
N ALA A 143 6.69 -0.56 -14.92
CA ALA A 143 5.63 -1.41 -14.37
C ALA A 143 5.58 -2.77 -15.07
N VAL A 144 5.62 -2.81 -16.42
CA VAL A 144 5.61 -4.07 -17.19
C VAL A 144 6.77 -4.99 -16.82
N ASN A 145 7.98 -4.41 -16.66
CA ASN A 145 9.18 -5.18 -16.32
C ASN A 145 9.18 -5.63 -14.85
N LEU A 146 8.72 -4.77 -13.96
CA LEU A 146 8.57 -5.07 -12.54
C LEU A 146 7.57 -6.22 -12.32
N ILE A 147 6.39 -6.16 -12.96
CA ILE A 147 5.40 -7.25 -12.89
C ILE A 147 5.95 -8.55 -13.47
N ARG A 148 6.68 -8.48 -14.59
CA ARG A 148 7.36 -9.67 -15.16
C ARG A 148 8.32 -10.31 -14.16
N LEU A 149 9.09 -9.50 -13.42
CA LEU A 149 10.05 -9.99 -12.42
C LEU A 149 9.34 -10.58 -11.20
N LEU A 150 8.39 -9.86 -10.63
CA LEU A 150 7.66 -10.27 -9.42
C LEU A 150 6.82 -11.54 -9.67
N TYR A 151 6.19 -11.65 -10.83
CA TYR A 151 5.27 -12.75 -11.12
C TYR A 151 5.84 -13.75 -12.13
N ALA A 152 7.17 -13.85 -12.24
CA ALA A 152 7.83 -14.80 -13.15
C ALA A 152 7.38 -16.26 -12.93
N THR A 153 7.02 -16.61 -11.69
CA THR A 153 6.54 -17.95 -11.32
C THR A 153 5.02 -18.13 -11.46
N VAL A 154 4.29 -17.08 -11.82
CA VAL A 154 2.83 -17.06 -12.05
C VAL A 154 2.56 -16.40 -13.41
N PRO A 155 2.93 -17.05 -14.53
CA PRO A 155 2.93 -16.44 -15.86
C PRO A 155 1.55 -15.93 -16.31
N GLU A 156 0.46 -16.52 -15.81
CA GLU A 156 -0.91 -16.08 -16.08
C GLU A 156 -1.15 -14.62 -15.67
N VAL A 157 -0.58 -14.20 -14.53
CA VAL A 157 -0.67 -12.80 -14.05
C VAL A 157 0.08 -11.86 -14.98
N VAL A 158 1.28 -12.24 -15.41
CA VAL A 158 2.08 -11.45 -16.35
C VAL A 158 1.36 -11.32 -17.69
N GLU A 159 0.76 -12.41 -18.18
CA GLU A 159 -0.01 -12.42 -19.41
C GLU A 159 -1.26 -11.55 -19.30
N ALA A 160 -2.03 -11.66 -18.22
CA ALA A 160 -3.20 -10.83 -17.99
C ALA A 160 -2.83 -9.34 -17.97
N TYR A 161 -1.82 -8.96 -17.18
CA TYR A 161 -1.36 -7.56 -17.09
C TYR A 161 -0.99 -6.97 -18.45
N ARG A 162 -0.26 -7.74 -19.28
CA ARG A 162 0.10 -7.34 -20.64
C ARG A 162 -1.10 -7.21 -21.56
N SER A 163 -2.10 -8.08 -21.41
CA SER A 163 -3.27 -8.15 -22.28
C SER A 163 -4.29 -7.03 -22.04
N LEU A 164 -4.26 -6.37 -20.87
CA LEU A 164 -5.12 -5.21 -20.61
C LEU A 164 -4.84 -4.10 -21.64
N PRO A 165 -5.87 -3.60 -22.37
CA PRO A 165 -5.69 -2.67 -23.48
C PRO A 165 -5.58 -1.19 -23.06
N MET A 166 -6.12 -0.81 -21.89
CA MET A 166 -6.15 0.57 -21.43
C MET A 166 -5.17 0.83 -20.28
N PRO A 167 -4.49 1.99 -20.24
CA PRO A 167 -3.60 2.36 -19.14
C PRO A 167 -4.28 2.35 -17.77
N VAL A 168 -5.52 2.84 -17.67
CA VAL A 168 -6.28 2.87 -16.39
C VAL A 168 -6.47 1.47 -15.80
N LEU A 169 -6.79 0.47 -16.62
CA LEU A 169 -6.92 -0.92 -16.17
C LEU A 169 -5.59 -1.48 -15.69
N LYS A 170 -4.49 -1.11 -16.35
CA LYS A 170 -3.15 -1.52 -15.93
C LYS A 170 -2.77 -0.87 -14.61
N ALA A 171 -3.08 0.40 -14.39
CA ALA A 171 -2.84 1.10 -13.12
C ALA A 171 -3.65 0.46 -11.98
N ASP A 172 -4.95 0.23 -12.21
CA ASP A 172 -5.83 -0.49 -11.28
C ASP A 172 -5.29 -1.88 -10.93
N PHE A 173 -4.84 -2.65 -11.93
CA PHE A 173 -4.31 -3.98 -11.64
C PHE A 173 -2.93 -3.91 -10.97
N PHE A 174 -2.08 -2.95 -11.38
CA PHE A 174 -0.74 -2.75 -10.83
C PHE A 174 -0.78 -2.52 -9.32
N ARG A 175 -1.68 -1.67 -8.81
CA ARG A 175 -1.75 -1.38 -7.37
C ARG A 175 -2.01 -2.63 -6.53
N TYR A 176 -2.85 -3.54 -6.99
CA TYR A 176 -3.08 -4.80 -6.29
C TYR A 176 -1.84 -5.69 -6.33
N LEU A 177 -1.21 -5.78 -7.51
CA LEU A 177 -0.02 -6.62 -7.71
C LEU A 177 1.17 -6.14 -6.88
N ILE A 178 1.47 -4.84 -6.88
CA ILE A 178 2.62 -4.32 -6.13
C ILE A 178 2.41 -4.48 -4.63
N LEU A 179 1.21 -4.21 -4.13
CA LEU A 179 0.88 -4.41 -2.72
C LEU A 179 0.89 -5.88 -2.31
N PHE A 180 0.42 -6.77 -3.17
CA PHE A 180 0.47 -8.21 -2.87
C PHE A 180 1.92 -8.71 -2.78
N ALA A 181 2.78 -8.26 -3.69
CA ALA A 181 4.16 -8.73 -3.76
C ALA A 181 5.10 -8.06 -2.75
N ARG A 182 4.90 -6.78 -2.47
CA ARG A 182 5.84 -5.95 -1.68
C ARG A 182 5.23 -5.31 -0.45
N GLY A 183 3.90 -5.30 -0.32
CA GLY A 183 3.18 -4.53 0.69
C GLY A 183 3.48 -3.03 0.60
N GLY A 184 3.20 -2.34 1.69
CA GLY A 184 3.37 -0.89 1.82
C GLY A 184 2.08 -0.17 1.48
N ILE A 185 2.22 1.02 0.90
CA ILE A 185 1.11 1.91 0.55
C ILE A 185 1.12 2.08 -0.96
N TYR A 186 -0.03 1.92 -1.59
CA TYR A 186 -0.24 2.46 -2.92
C TYR A 186 -1.13 3.69 -2.79
N SER A 187 -0.82 4.74 -3.56
CA SER A 187 -1.74 5.86 -3.76
C SER A 187 -1.69 6.37 -5.21
N ASP A 188 -2.80 6.87 -5.75
CA ASP A 188 -2.82 7.56 -7.04
C ASP A 188 -1.99 8.86 -6.97
N ILE A 189 -1.53 9.36 -8.12
CA ILE A 189 -0.49 10.40 -8.17
C ILE A 189 -0.98 11.79 -7.75
N ASP A 190 -2.27 12.07 -7.98
CA ASP A 190 -2.98 13.32 -7.70
C ASP A 190 -3.55 13.34 -6.26
N THR A 191 -2.80 12.76 -5.33
CA THR A 191 -3.16 12.68 -3.91
C THR A 191 -2.17 13.42 -3.02
N TYR A 192 -2.71 14.12 -2.02
CA TYR A 192 -1.95 14.68 -0.92
C TYR A 192 -1.99 13.75 0.28
N ALA A 193 -0.83 13.44 0.86
CA ALA A 193 -0.79 12.93 2.22
C ALA A 193 -1.03 14.10 3.20
N ILE A 194 -2.10 14.01 3.99
CA ILE A 194 -2.40 14.95 5.08
C ILE A 194 -1.79 14.45 6.38
N GLN A 195 -1.82 13.13 6.60
CA GLN A 195 -1.22 12.50 7.76
C GLN A 195 -0.48 11.22 7.39
N SER A 196 0.67 11.04 8.03
CA SER A 196 1.42 9.78 7.99
C SER A 196 0.54 8.54 8.27
N SER A 197 0.76 7.46 7.52
CA SER A 197 0.13 6.14 7.74
C SER A 197 0.43 5.51 9.10
N VAL A 198 1.45 6.00 9.79
CA VAL A 198 1.68 5.66 11.19
C VAL A 198 0.55 6.17 12.09
N LYS A 199 -0.31 7.09 11.65
CA LYS A 199 -1.46 7.59 12.43
C LYS A 199 -2.81 7.01 12.00
N TRP A 200 -2.88 6.28 10.88
CA TRP A 200 -4.15 5.77 10.34
C TRP A 200 -4.82 4.72 11.21
N LEU A 201 -4.03 4.01 12.03
CA LEU A 201 -4.52 3.02 12.97
C LEU A 201 -4.61 3.63 14.38
N PRO A 202 -5.75 3.47 15.09
CA PRO A 202 -5.84 3.82 16.49
C PRO A 202 -4.75 3.11 17.32
N GLU A 203 -4.14 3.81 18.28
CA GLU A 203 -3.02 3.30 19.08
C GLU A 203 -3.36 2.02 19.85
N GLN A 204 -4.64 1.85 20.22
CA GLN A 204 -5.15 0.67 20.91
C GLN A 204 -5.21 -0.59 20.04
N ILE A 205 -5.02 -0.48 18.72
CA ILE A 205 -5.05 -1.63 17.80
C ILE A 205 -3.61 -2.09 17.54
N PRO A 206 -3.20 -3.30 17.98
CA PRO A 206 -1.87 -3.82 17.69
C PRO A 206 -1.68 -4.02 16.18
N ARG A 207 -0.64 -3.39 15.62
CA ARG A 207 -0.35 -3.40 14.18
C ARG A 207 0.01 -4.78 13.63
N ASP A 208 0.53 -5.66 14.48
CA ASP A 208 0.82 -7.06 14.18
C ASP A 208 -0.44 -7.93 14.08
N THR A 209 -1.62 -7.36 14.32
CA THR A 209 -2.92 -8.01 14.11
C THR A 209 -3.70 -7.49 12.91
N ILE A 210 -3.17 -6.50 12.19
CA ILE A 210 -3.81 -5.86 11.03
C ILE A 210 -2.97 -6.09 9.78
N GLY A 211 -3.56 -6.58 8.70
CA GLY A 211 -2.92 -6.82 7.42
C GLY A 211 -3.30 -5.85 6.32
N LEU A 212 -4.41 -5.14 6.46
CA LEU A 212 -4.96 -4.27 5.44
C LEU A 212 -5.66 -3.06 6.06
N VAL A 213 -5.40 -1.87 5.52
CA VAL A 213 -6.09 -0.63 5.86
C VAL A 213 -6.65 -0.03 4.59
N ILE A 214 -7.95 0.21 4.59
CA ILE A 214 -8.74 0.73 3.46
C ILE A 214 -9.66 1.84 3.97
N GLY A 215 -10.14 2.70 3.07
CA GLY A 215 -11.14 3.71 3.38
C GLY A 215 -12.41 3.54 2.58
N ILE A 216 -13.46 4.25 2.96
CA ILE A 216 -14.66 4.41 2.14
C ILE A 216 -14.38 5.52 1.12
N GLU A 217 -14.68 5.28 -0.15
CA GLU A 217 -14.62 6.28 -1.22
C GLU A 217 -15.98 6.94 -1.43
N ALA A 218 -17.04 6.13 -1.45
CA ALA A 218 -18.40 6.58 -1.65
C ALA A 218 -19.38 5.83 -0.74
N ASP A 219 -20.30 6.57 -0.13
CA ASP A 219 -21.41 6.08 0.69
C ASP A 219 -22.70 6.85 0.34
N PRO A 220 -23.22 6.69 -0.90
CA PRO A 220 -24.39 7.44 -1.37
C PRO A 220 -25.66 7.04 -0.62
N ASP A 221 -26.06 7.84 0.36
CA ASP A 221 -27.32 7.66 1.08
C ASP A 221 -28.51 8.32 0.37
N ARG A 222 -28.85 7.78 -0.80
CA ARG A 222 -29.94 8.26 -1.66
C ARG A 222 -30.65 7.12 -2.38
N PRO A 223 -31.99 7.15 -2.59
CA PRO A 223 -32.72 6.04 -3.21
C PRO A 223 -32.28 5.68 -4.64
N ASP A 224 -31.75 6.65 -5.39
CA ASP A 224 -31.29 6.52 -6.77
C ASP A 224 -29.78 6.26 -6.88
N TRP A 225 -29.11 5.87 -5.79
CA TRP A 225 -27.66 5.63 -5.77
C TRP A 225 -27.19 4.72 -6.91
N ALA A 226 -27.98 3.69 -7.24
CA ALA A 226 -27.66 2.67 -8.24
C ALA A 226 -27.61 3.20 -9.69
N GLN A 227 -28.05 4.44 -9.93
CA GLN A 227 -27.91 5.10 -11.22
C GLN A 227 -26.51 5.71 -11.40
N TRP A 228 -25.82 6.02 -10.31
CA TRP A 228 -24.58 6.80 -10.30
C TRP A 228 -23.38 6.03 -9.75
N TYR A 229 -23.65 5.04 -8.90
CA TYR A 229 -22.64 4.26 -8.19
C TYR A 229 -22.84 2.78 -8.43
N SER A 230 -21.73 2.06 -8.57
CA SER A 230 -21.73 0.61 -8.79
C SER A 230 -22.22 -0.16 -7.57
N ARG A 231 -21.98 0.35 -6.36
CA ARG A 231 -22.33 -0.32 -5.09
C ARG A 231 -22.86 0.70 -4.09
N ARG A 232 -23.69 0.26 -3.14
CA ARG A 232 -24.26 1.15 -2.09
C ARG A 232 -23.17 1.75 -1.20
N ILE A 233 -22.07 1.03 -1.00
CA ILE A 233 -20.79 1.57 -0.50
C ILE A 233 -19.71 1.12 -1.46
N GLN A 234 -18.75 2.00 -1.73
CA GLN A 234 -17.53 1.66 -2.45
C GLN A 234 -16.33 1.92 -1.55
N PHE A 235 -15.46 0.92 -1.43
CA PHE A 235 -14.17 1.10 -0.76
C PHE A 235 -13.19 1.77 -1.71
N CYS A 236 -12.40 2.68 -1.15
CA CYS A 236 -11.32 3.36 -1.84
C CYS A 236 -10.29 2.33 -2.32
N GLN A 237 -10.07 2.34 -3.64
CA GLN A 237 -9.00 1.56 -4.27
C GLN A 237 -7.78 2.41 -4.63
N TRP A 238 -7.94 3.74 -4.68
CA TRP A 238 -6.89 4.65 -5.11
C TRP A 238 -5.91 4.98 -3.97
N THR A 239 -6.21 4.61 -2.72
CA THR A 239 -5.23 4.52 -1.60
C THR A 239 -5.47 3.27 -0.77
N ILE A 240 -4.43 2.45 -0.61
CA ILE A 240 -4.50 1.19 0.14
C ILE A 240 -3.17 1.00 0.88
N GLN A 241 -3.22 0.58 2.16
CA GLN A 241 -2.05 0.08 2.87
C GLN A 241 -2.20 -1.43 3.15
N ALA A 242 -1.21 -2.23 2.77
CA ALA A 242 -1.29 -3.69 2.90
C ALA A 242 0.03 -4.33 3.33
N LYS A 243 -0.07 -5.47 4.01
CA LYS A 243 1.03 -6.44 4.15
C LYS A 243 1.11 -7.33 2.91
N PRO A 244 2.31 -7.78 2.52
CA PRO A 244 2.46 -8.66 1.37
C PRO A 244 1.70 -9.97 1.61
N GLY A 245 1.13 -10.53 0.53
CA GLY A 245 0.39 -11.78 0.57
C GLY A 245 -1.07 -11.69 1.02
N HIS A 246 -1.59 -10.51 1.39
CA HIS A 246 -2.94 -10.38 1.99
C HIS A 246 -4.03 -11.09 1.15
N PRO A 247 -4.95 -11.88 1.76
CA PRO A 247 -5.91 -12.69 1.02
C PRO A 247 -6.88 -11.91 0.13
N VAL A 248 -7.31 -10.73 0.54
CA VAL A 248 -8.15 -9.83 -0.29
C VAL A 248 -7.44 -9.52 -1.62
N LEU A 249 -6.14 -9.18 -1.57
CA LEU A 249 -5.35 -8.87 -2.76
C LEU A 249 -5.15 -10.12 -3.62
N ARG A 250 -4.91 -11.29 -3.02
CA ARG A 250 -4.83 -12.58 -3.73
C ARG A 250 -6.11 -12.86 -4.53
N ASP A 251 -7.24 -12.61 -3.91
CA ASP A 251 -8.55 -12.90 -4.49
C ASP A 251 -8.87 -11.99 -5.68
N ILE A 252 -8.74 -10.67 -5.52
CA ILE A 252 -8.94 -9.72 -6.63
C ILE A 252 -7.95 -9.96 -7.78
N ILE A 253 -6.67 -10.23 -7.49
CA ILE A 253 -5.69 -10.57 -8.53
C ILE A 253 -6.12 -11.82 -9.29
N THR A 254 -6.62 -12.83 -8.59
CA THR A 254 -7.12 -14.07 -9.20
C THR A 254 -8.32 -13.79 -10.10
N ARG A 255 -9.29 -12.97 -9.66
CA ARG A 255 -10.48 -12.58 -10.43
C ARG A 255 -10.10 -11.86 -11.71
N ILE A 256 -9.31 -10.78 -11.61
CA ILE A 256 -8.89 -9.96 -12.75
C ILE A 256 -8.09 -10.83 -13.73
N THR A 257 -7.16 -11.64 -13.24
CA THR A 257 -6.33 -12.52 -14.08
C THR A 257 -7.20 -13.50 -14.86
N LYS A 258 -8.05 -14.27 -14.17
CA LYS A 258 -8.93 -15.26 -14.81
C LYS A 258 -9.84 -14.61 -15.84
N LYS A 259 -10.47 -13.48 -15.48
CA LYS A 259 -11.44 -12.82 -16.35
C LYS A 259 -10.78 -12.19 -17.58
N THR A 260 -9.59 -11.60 -17.42
CA THR A 260 -8.79 -11.06 -18.53
C THR A 260 -8.45 -12.16 -19.54
N LEU A 261 -7.92 -13.29 -19.05
CA LEU A 261 -7.51 -14.41 -19.92
C LEU A 261 -8.71 -15.09 -20.58
N GLU A 262 -9.82 -15.24 -19.85
CA GLU A 262 -11.07 -15.75 -20.41
C GLU A 262 -11.55 -14.89 -21.59
N LEU A 263 -11.65 -13.57 -21.40
CA LEU A 263 -12.11 -12.64 -22.42
C LEU A 263 -11.14 -12.54 -23.60
N LYS A 264 -9.83 -12.57 -23.33
CA LYS A 264 -8.79 -12.60 -24.36
C LYS A 264 -8.94 -13.84 -25.24
N ASN A 265 -9.07 -15.02 -24.64
CA ASN A 265 -9.21 -16.29 -25.37
C ASN A 265 -10.51 -16.34 -26.19
N GLN A 266 -11.54 -15.62 -25.78
CA GLN A 266 -12.79 -15.47 -26.53
C GLN A 266 -12.75 -14.36 -27.58
N GLY A 267 -11.67 -13.57 -27.68
CA GLY A 267 -11.60 -12.40 -28.56
C GLY A 267 -12.56 -11.27 -28.20
N LYS A 268 -12.99 -11.18 -26.92
CA LYS A 268 -14.01 -10.22 -26.44
C LYS A 268 -13.46 -9.13 -25.52
N LEU A 269 -12.16 -9.14 -25.24
CA LEU A 269 -11.54 -8.28 -24.22
C LEU A 269 -11.77 -6.78 -24.49
N GLU A 270 -11.48 -6.32 -25.70
CA GLU A 270 -11.64 -4.90 -26.09
C GLU A 270 -13.10 -4.44 -25.94
N LYS A 271 -14.05 -5.17 -26.55
CA LYS A 271 -15.48 -4.86 -26.49
C LYS A 271 -16.07 -4.87 -25.07
N PHE A 272 -15.56 -5.73 -24.20
CA PHE A 272 -16.03 -5.83 -22.81
C PHE A 272 -15.63 -4.58 -22.00
N ILE A 273 -14.42 -4.07 -22.24
CA ILE A 273 -13.81 -3.03 -21.42
C ILE A 273 -14.45 -1.65 -21.64
N ASP A 274 -14.85 -1.32 -22.86
CA ASP A 274 -15.47 -0.03 -23.22
C ASP A 274 -16.66 0.35 -22.32
N ARG A 275 -17.28 -0.63 -21.64
CA ARG A 275 -18.47 -0.44 -20.81
C ARG A 275 -18.28 -0.78 -19.33
N ASN A 276 -17.13 -1.30 -18.93
CA ASN A 276 -16.99 -2.00 -17.64
C ASN A 276 -15.70 -1.70 -16.87
N VAL A 277 -15.00 -0.59 -17.13
CA VAL A 277 -13.74 -0.24 -16.41
C VAL A 277 -13.92 -0.32 -14.89
N VAL A 278 -14.96 0.33 -14.37
CA VAL A 278 -15.29 0.37 -12.93
C VAL A 278 -15.58 -1.01 -12.34
N GLU A 279 -16.25 -1.87 -13.12
CA GLU A 279 -16.66 -3.23 -12.73
C GLU A 279 -15.52 -4.26 -12.90
N PHE A 280 -14.50 -3.96 -13.69
CA PHE A 280 -13.53 -4.96 -14.11
C PHE A 280 -12.24 -4.96 -13.29
N THR A 281 -11.59 -3.81 -13.16
CA THR A 281 -10.39 -3.63 -12.34
C THR A 281 -10.58 -2.56 -11.26
N GLY A 282 -11.65 -1.78 -11.38
CA GLY A 282 -11.93 -0.61 -10.58
C GLY A 282 -12.56 -0.90 -9.21
N PRO A 283 -13.21 0.12 -8.59
CA PRO A 283 -13.65 0.06 -7.20
C PRO A 283 -14.76 -0.96 -6.94
N ALA A 284 -15.53 -1.36 -7.96
CA ALA A 284 -16.63 -2.31 -7.76
C ALA A 284 -16.13 -3.73 -7.46
N VAL A 285 -15.23 -4.27 -8.29
CA VAL A 285 -14.62 -5.59 -8.04
C VAL A 285 -13.78 -5.60 -6.75
N TRP A 286 -13.16 -4.47 -6.41
CA TRP A 286 -12.46 -4.26 -5.14
C TRP A 286 -13.40 -4.36 -3.95
N THR A 287 -14.52 -3.65 -4.02
CA THR A 287 -15.54 -3.68 -2.98
C THR A 287 -16.09 -5.08 -2.80
N ASP A 288 -16.40 -5.78 -3.89
CA ASP A 288 -16.91 -7.15 -3.84
C ASP A 288 -15.89 -8.11 -3.21
N ALA A 289 -14.60 -8.03 -3.59
CA ALA A 289 -13.55 -8.86 -3.02
C ALA A 289 -13.39 -8.67 -1.49
N ILE A 290 -13.53 -7.43 -1.00
CA ILE A 290 -13.49 -7.13 0.44
C ILE A 290 -14.74 -7.66 1.15
N MET A 291 -15.93 -7.40 0.61
CA MET A 291 -17.19 -7.85 1.22
C MET A 291 -17.26 -9.37 1.27
N GLU A 292 -16.81 -10.05 0.23
CA GLU A 292 -16.72 -11.51 0.22
C GLU A 292 -15.69 -12.02 1.24
N TYR A 293 -14.52 -11.39 1.33
CA TYR A 293 -13.52 -11.73 2.35
C TYR A 293 -14.11 -11.67 3.77
N PHE A 294 -14.82 -10.59 4.11
CA PHE A 294 -15.46 -10.43 5.42
C PHE A 294 -16.49 -11.52 5.78
N ASN A 295 -16.99 -12.24 4.78
CA ASN A 295 -18.00 -13.28 4.96
C ASN A 295 -17.45 -14.68 4.64
N ASP A 296 -16.14 -14.84 4.50
CA ASP A 296 -15.51 -16.08 4.06
C ASP A 296 -15.13 -17.01 5.22
N PRO A 297 -15.74 -18.21 5.32
CA PRO A 297 -15.45 -19.16 6.40
C PRO A 297 -14.03 -19.74 6.36
N ARG A 298 -13.26 -19.51 5.29
CA ARG A 298 -11.83 -19.88 5.24
C ARG A 298 -10.97 -19.01 6.16
N PHE A 299 -11.42 -17.79 6.45
CA PHE A 299 -10.66 -16.80 7.24
C PHE A 299 -11.33 -16.47 8.58
N PHE A 300 -12.64 -16.70 8.70
CA PHE A 300 -13.44 -16.30 9.85
C PHE A 300 -14.25 -17.46 10.43
N ASP A 301 -14.31 -17.52 11.77
CA ASP A 301 -15.27 -18.38 12.45
C ASP A 301 -16.66 -17.74 12.36
N MET A 302 -17.46 -18.24 11.41
CA MET A 302 -18.80 -17.72 11.15
C MET A 302 -19.83 -18.17 12.19
N SER A 303 -19.50 -19.10 13.10
CA SER A 303 -20.44 -19.61 14.11
C SER A 303 -20.89 -18.55 15.12
N GLN A 304 -20.05 -17.53 15.34
CA GLN A 304 -20.32 -16.40 16.24
C GLN A 304 -20.75 -15.14 15.49
N SER A 305 -21.00 -15.23 14.18
CA SER A 305 -21.37 -14.06 13.40
C SER A 305 -22.78 -13.58 13.79
N LYS A 306 -22.93 -12.26 13.95
CA LYS A 306 -24.23 -11.61 14.22
C LYS A 306 -25.09 -11.45 12.95
N GLY A 307 -24.57 -11.86 11.79
CA GLY A 307 -25.21 -11.72 10.49
C GLY A 307 -24.18 -11.44 9.40
N THR A 308 -24.64 -11.39 8.14
CA THR A 308 -23.80 -11.02 7.00
C THR A 308 -23.22 -9.63 7.19
N ILE A 309 -21.93 -9.46 6.92
CA ILE A 309 -21.30 -8.15 6.83
C ILE A 309 -21.64 -7.56 5.46
N ASP A 310 -22.46 -6.52 5.44
CA ASP A 310 -22.89 -5.80 4.24
C ASP A 310 -22.68 -4.27 4.39
N TYR A 311 -23.19 -3.48 3.44
CA TYR A 311 -23.03 -2.02 3.46
C TYR A 311 -23.60 -1.36 4.74
N LYS A 312 -24.61 -1.96 5.40
CA LYS A 312 -25.21 -1.41 6.63
C LYS A 312 -24.22 -1.42 7.78
N ASN A 313 -23.19 -2.27 7.71
CA ASN A 313 -22.13 -2.27 8.70
C ASN A 313 -21.19 -1.07 8.56
N PHE A 314 -21.19 -0.34 7.45
CA PHE A 314 -20.21 0.72 7.17
C PHE A 314 -20.85 2.09 6.84
N THR A 315 -22.13 2.12 6.47
CA THR A 315 -22.79 3.38 6.10
C THR A 315 -22.87 4.35 7.28
N GLY A 316 -22.61 5.64 7.02
CA GLY A 316 -22.61 6.71 8.02
C GLY A 316 -21.47 6.61 9.05
N MET A 317 -20.41 5.85 8.76
CA MET A 317 -19.31 5.65 9.68
C MET A 317 -18.45 6.92 9.81
N GLU A 318 -18.26 7.40 11.05
CA GLU A 318 -17.41 8.56 11.37
C GLU A 318 -16.04 8.19 11.97
N THR A 319 -15.85 6.94 12.39
CA THR A 319 -14.62 6.45 13.02
C THR A 319 -14.21 5.11 12.43
N SER A 320 -12.94 4.72 12.55
CA SER A 320 -12.46 3.46 11.98
C SER A 320 -13.19 2.24 12.55
N LYS A 321 -13.49 1.25 11.71
CA LYS A 321 -14.03 -0.05 12.11
C LYS A 321 -13.08 -1.18 11.74
N ARG A 322 -12.87 -2.10 12.68
CA ARG A 322 -12.07 -3.30 12.47
C ARG A 322 -12.97 -4.49 12.13
N VAL A 323 -12.60 -5.25 11.09
CA VAL A 323 -13.18 -6.55 10.75
C VAL A 323 -12.02 -7.51 10.51
N GLY A 324 -11.82 -8.46 11.43
CA GLY A 324 -10.68 -9.37 11.33
C GLY A 324 -9.34 -8.67 11.46
N ASP A 325 -8.50 -8.83 10.44
CA ASP A 325 -7.21 -8.15 10.26
C ASP A 325 -7.32 -6.93 9.32
N VAL A 326 -8.54 -6.48 8.99
CA VAL A 326 -8.77 -5.29 8.16
C VAL A 326 -9.28 -4.14 9.01
N VAL A 327 -8.75 -2.95 8.78
CA VAL A 327 -9.32 -1.69 9.28
C VAL A 327 -9.92 -0.91 8.13
N VAL A 328 -11.20 -0.56 8.28
CA VAL A 328 -11.96 0.30 7.38
C VAL A 328 -12.04 1.69 7.99
N LEU A 329 -11.57 2.69 7.25
CA LEU A 329 -11.58 4.09 7.61
C LEU A 329 -12.83 4.80 7.06
N PRO A 330 -13.35 5.82 7.77
CA PRO A 330 -14.52 6.57 7.31
C PRO A 330 -14.22 7.31 6.01
N ILE A 331 -15.26 7.78 5.33
CA ILE A 331 -15.12 8.51 4.06
C ILE A 331 -14.21 9.74 4.22
N THR A 332 -14.29 10.45 5.35
CA THR A 332 -13.42 11.59 5.68
C THR A 332 -11.92 11.25 5.59
N SER A 333 -11.53 9.99 5.84
CA SER A 333 -10.11 9.65 5.88
C SER A 333 -9.42 9.70 4.54
N PHE A 334 -10.07 9.22 3.49
CA PHE A 334 -9.50 9.22 2.15
C PHE A 334 -10.25 10.17 1.20
N SER A 335 -11.49 10.55 1.48
CA SER A 335 -12.24 11.51 0.64
C SER A 335 -12.66 12.77 1.42
N PRO A 336 -11.78 13.46 2.18
CA PRO A 336 -12.14 14.72 2.82
C PRO A 336 -12.41 15.82 1.79
N GLY A 337 -13.29 16.75 2.11
CA GLY A 337 -13.59 17.93 1.29
C GLY A 337 -14.42 17.67 0.03
N VAL A 338 -14.95 16.45 -0.18
CA VAL A 338 -15.81 16.15 -1.35
C VAL A 338 -17.21 16.76 -1.24
N GLY A 339 -17.58 17.32 -0.07
CA GLY A 339 -18.84 18.05 0.14
C GLY A 339 -20.11 17.21 0.08
N GLN A 340 -20.00 15.88 0.08
CA GLN A 340 -21.11 14.95 -0.03
C GLN A 340 -20.90 13.69 0.84
N MET A 341 -21.96 12.90 1.04
CA MET A 341 -21.91 11.60 1.71
C MET A 341 -21.36 11.65 3.16
N GLY A 342 -21.47 12.81 3.81
CA GLY A 342 -21.01 13.03 5.19
C GLY A 342 -19.50 13.20 5.34
N ALA A 343 -18.75 13.35 4.24
CA ALA A 343 -17.32 13.67 4.30
C ALA A 343 -17.08 15.04 4.95
N LYS A 344 -16.12 15.10 5.85
CA LYS A 344 -15.70 16.33 6.54
C LYS A 344 -14.56 17.01 5.78
N GLU A 345 -14.18 18.21 6.20
CA GLU A 345 -13.13 19.01 5.55
C GLU A 345 -11.72 18.44 5.73
N PRO A 346 -10.74 18.82 4.89
CA PRO A 346 -9.35 18.34 4.97
C PRO A 346 -8.59 18.67 6.26
N ASP A 347 -9.09 19.57 7.10
CA ASP A 347 -8.53 19.89 8.42
C ASP A 347 -9.11 19.00 9.54
N ASP A 348 -10.07 18.12 9.24
CA ASP A 348 -10.63 17.18 10.21
C ASP A 348 -9.55 16.20 10.71
N PRO A 349 -9.50 15.84 12.00
CA PRO A 349 -8.51 14.90 12.53
C PRO A 349 -8.53 13.52 11.87
N MET A 350 -9.66 13.10 11.29
CA MET A 350 -9.76 11.85 10.55
C MET A 350 -9.33 11.98 9.10
N ALA A 351 -9.04 13.17 8.57
CA ALA A 351 -8.56 13.40 7.21
C ALA A 351 -7.08 13.00 7.07
N PHE A 352 -6.80 11.99 6.24
CA PHE A 352 -5.47 11.40 6.11
C PHE A 352 -4.88 11.54 4.72
N VAL A 353 -5.71 11.40 3.69
CA VAL A 353 -5.32 11.57 2.28
C VAL A 353 -6.40 12.35 1.59
N LYS A 354 -6.02 13.35 0.78
CA LYS A 354 -6.94 14.09 -0.08
C LYS A 354 -6.65 13.74 -1.54
N HIS A 355 -7.70 13.49 -2.30
CA HIS A 355 -7.62 13.21 -3.73
C HIS A 355 -8.18 14.40 -4.51
N ASP A 356 -7.48 14.88 -5.55
CA ASP A 356 -7.95 16.03 -6.35
C ASP A 356 -8.83 15.62 -7.54
N PHE A 357 -8.99 14.32 -7.79
CA PHE A 357 -9.95 13.77 -8.77
C PHE A 357 -9.77 14.32 -10.19
N GLU A 358 -8.52 14.55 -10.60
CA GLU A 358 -8.24 15.17 -11.91
C GLU A 358 -8.78 14.34 -13.08
N GLY A 359 -8.99 13.03 -12.86
CA GLY A 359 -9.64 12.16 -13.83
C GLY A 359 -8.88 12.09 -15.15
N THR A 360 -7.55 12.23 -15.12
CA THR A 360 -6.69 12.44 -16.29
C THR A 360 -6.76 11.33 -17.35
N TRP A 361 -7.34 10.18 -17.01
CA TRP A 361 -7.62 9.08 -17.93
C TRP A 361 -8.91 9.25 -18.75
N LYS A 362 -9.82 10.14 -18.33
CA LYS A 362 -11.03 10.51 -19.09
C LYS A 362 -10.70 11.57 -20.15
N PRO A 363 -11.48 11.66 -21.25
CA PRO A 363 -11.48 12.82 -22.13
C PRO A 363 -11.60 14.10 -21.31
N GLU A 364 -10.94 15.18 -21.72
CA GLU A 364 -10.95 16.45 -20.98
C GLU A 364 -12.37 16.95 -20.69
N SER A 365 -13.31 16.74 -21.62
CA SER A 365 -14.74 17.07 -21.47
C SER A 365 -15.48 16.28 -20.39
N GLU A 366 -14.90 15.19 -19.87
CA GLU A 366 -15.47 14.31 -18.85
C GLU A 366 -14.68 14.36 -17.53
N ARG A 367 -13.65 15.21 -17.45
CA ARG A 367 -12.93 15.52 -16.20
C ARG A 367 -13.77 16.48 -15.35
N HIS A 368 -13.58 16.45 -14.03
CA HIS A 368 -14.29 17.32 -13.07
C HIS A 368 -15.82 17.17 -13.03
N MET A 369 -16.38 15.97 -13.29
CA MET A 369 -17.78 15.69 -12.93
C MET A 369 -17.92 15.63 -11.40
N GLY A 370 -18.23 16.77 -10.77
CA GLY A 370 -18.43 16.88 -9.32
C GLY A 370 -17.90 18.16 -8.69
N GLU A 371 -17.08 18.95 -9.39
CA GLU A 371 -16.71 20.28 -8.91
C GLU A 371 -17.88 21.23 -9.14
N GLN A 372 -18.41 21.82 -8.08
CA GLN A 372 -19.29 22.97 -8.22
C GLN A 372 -18.49 24.09 -8.89
N GLN A 373 -18.89 24.45 -10.12
CA GLN A 373 -18.40 25.66 -10.78
C GLN A 373 -18.71 26.86 -9.88
N GLN A 374 -17.70 27.69 -9.61
CA GLN A 374 -17.88 29.00 -8.98
C GLN A 374 -18.97 29.79 -9.73
N GLU A 375 -19.89 30.38 -8.96
CA GLU A 375 -21.05 31.11 -9.45
C GLU A 375 -20.69 32.12 -10.55
N GLY A 376 -21.24 31.94 -11.76
CA GLY A 376 -21.19 33.01 -12.77
C GLY A 376 -21.27 32.64 -14.25
N GLN A 377 -21.26 31.37 -14.66
CA GLN A 377 -21.37 31.01 -16.08
C GLN A 377 -22.64 30.19 -16.38
N PRO A 378 -23.35 30.47 -17.49
CA PRO A 378 -24.58 29.76 -17.84
C PRO A 378 -24.28 28.30 -18.18
N ALA A 379 -25.06 27.40 -17.58
CA ALA A 379 -24.95 25.96 -17.76
C ALA A 379 -25.00 25.57 -19.25
N VAL A 380 -23.92 24.95 -19.73
CA VAL A 380 -23.95 24.23 -21.01
C VAL A 380 -24.78 22.98 -20.79
N GLN A 381 -25.93 22.89 -21.47
CA GLN A 381 -26.79 21.72 -21.43
C GLN A 381 -26.01 20.48 -21.88
N ALA A 382 -26.07 19.43 -21.06
CA ALA A 382 -25.54 18.12 -21.42
C ALA A 382 -26.19 17.62 -22.72
N PRO A 383 -25.42 17.01 -23.65
CA PRO A 383 -25.99 16.39 -24.83
C PRO A 383 -26.91 15.24 -24.40
N GLN A 384 -28.19 15.34 -24.77
CA GLN A 384 -29.15 14.26 -24.60
C GLN A 384 -28.68 13.02 -25.37
N ALA A 385 -28.45 11.92 -24.68
CA ALA A 385 -28.19 10.63 -25.32
C ALA A 385 -29.40 10.25 -26.20
N PRO A 386 -29.20 9.75 -27.43
CA PRO A 386 -30.30 9.41 -28.32
C PRO A 386 -31.10 8.24 -27.75
N GLN A 387 -32.39 8.48 -27.53
CA GLN A 387 -33.35 7.43 -27.16
C GLN A 387 -33.46 6.43 -28.31
N ALA A 388 -33.04 5.19 -28.08
CA ALA A 388 -33.32 4.09 -28.99
C ALA A 388 -34.82 3.74 -28.91
N PRO A 389 -35.52 3.58 -30.04
CA PRO A 389 -36.94 3.27 -30.04
C PRO A 389 -37.19 1.85 -29.54
N LEU A 390 -38.15 1.71 -28.64
CA LEU A 390 -38.71 0.44 -28.19
C LEU A 390 -39.33 -0.30 -29.38
N GLN A 391 -38.82 -1.50 -29.67
CA GLN A 391 -39.56 -2.61 -30.26
C GLN A 391 -39.17 -3.91 -29.56
#